data_AF-A0A1A0WHR9-F1
#
_entry.id   AF-A0A1A0WHR9-F1
#
_cell.length_a   1.000
_cell.length_b   1.000
_cell.length_c   1.000
_cell.angle_alpha   90.00
_cell.angle_beta   90.00
_cell.angle_gamma   90.00
#
_symmetry.space_group_name_H-M   'P 1'
#
loop_
_entity.id
_entity.type
_entity.pdbx_description
1 polymer ?
#
loop_
_entity_poly.entity_id
_entity_poly.type
_entity_poly.pdbx_seq_one_letter_code
_entity_poly.pdbx_strand_id
1 'polypeptide(L)' 'MSARPDVIDCPDCRGPARRTIAAPNLGHGGSTAMALQDSTRASADSPAVVTGRPASGPSARRQKITTNPLHQKLPRP' A
#
# COMPACT_ATOMS: atom_id res chain seq x y z
N MET A 1 -16.67 -28.49 -0.12
CA MET A 1 -15.93 -27.98 -1.31
C MET A 1 -16.81 -28.22 -2.52
N SER A 2 -17.39 -27.18 -3.12
CA SER A 2 -18.29 -27.35 -4.27
C SER A 2 -17.47 -27.54 -5.55
N ALA A 3 -17.66 -28.66 -6.24
CA ALA A 3 -17.05 -28.89 -7.55
C ALA A 3 -17.72 -27.97 -8.59
N ARG A 4 -16.94 -27.21 -9.35
CA ARG A 4 -17.43 -26.31 -10.41
C ARG A 4 -16.84 -26.77 -11.77
N PRO A 5 -17.65 -26.90 -12.83
CA PRO A 5 -17.21 -27.45 -14.11
C PRO A 5 -16.31 -26.48 -14.92
N ASP A 6 -15.39 -27.03 -15.72
CA ASP A 6 -14.48 -26.29 -16.60
C ASP A 6 -15.09 -25.93 -17.97
N VAL A 7 -16.17 -26.61 -18.35
CA VAL A 7 -16.92 -26.40 -19.59
C VAL A 7 -18.40 -26.36 -19.26
N ILE A 8 -19.10 -25.37 -19.83
CA ILE A 8 -20.56 -25.27 -19.82
C ILE A 8 -21.07 -25.09 -21.23
N ASP A 9 -22.36 -25.34 -21.46
CA ASP A 9 -23.02 -24.92 -22.69
C ASP A 9 -23.34 -23.43 -22.63
N CYS A 10 -23.00 -22.70 -23.68
CA CYS A 10 -23.33 -21.29 -23.80
C CYS A 10 -24.86 -21.11 -23.84
N PRO A 11 -25.47 -20.29 -22.96
CA PRO A 11 -26.92 -20.09 -22.97
C PRO A 11 -27.42 -19.42 -24.25
N ASP A 12 -26.56 -18.68 -24.96
CA ASP A 12 -26.95 -17.93 -26.16
C ASP A 12 -26.82 -18.75 -27.45
N CYS A 13 -25.67 -19.41 -27.65
CA CYS A 13 -25.35 -20.11 -28.90
C CYS A 13 -25.27 -21.63 -28.78
N ARG A 14 -25.42 -22.18 -27.57
CA ARG A 14 -25.29 -23.62 -27.24
C ARG A 14 -23.96 -24.26 -27.64
N GLY A 15 -22.94 -23.46 -27.95
CA GLY A 15 -21.58 -23.95 -28.17
C GLY A 15 -20.87 -24.25 -26.84
N PRO A 16 -19.77 -25.03 -26.87
CA PRO A 16 -18.96 -25.31 -25.69
C PRO A 16 -18.23 -24.05 -25.21
N ALA A 17 -18.60 -23.53 -24.05
CA ALA A 17 -17.94 -22.41 -23.40
C ALA A 17 -16.94 -22.93 -22.36
N ARG A 18 -15.64 -22.75 -22.67
CA ARG A 18 -14.54 -23.17 -21.77
C ARG A 18 -14.20 -22.06 -20.79
N ARG A 19 -13.81 -22.44 -19.58
CA ARG A 19 -13.29 -21.50 -18.59
C ARG A 19 -11.97 -20.89 -19.09
N THR A 20 -11.92 -19.56 -19.12
CA THR A 20 -10.69 -18.80 -19.38
C THR A 20 -9.95 -18.51 -18.07
N ILE A 21 -8.85 -17.74 -18.14
CA ILE A 21 -8.01 -17.38 -16.99
C ILE A 21 -8.90 -16.85 -15.86
N ALA A 22 -9.11 -17.67 -14.84
CA ALA A 22 -9.67 -17.23 -13.58
C ALA A 22 -8.58 -16.49 -12.83
N ALA A 23 -8.93 -15.39 -12.18
CA ALA A 23 -8.01 -14.66 -11.33
C ALA A 23 -8.48 -14.81 -9.87
N PRO A 24 -8.36 -16.04 -9.29
CA PRO A 24 -8.98 -16.41 -8.01
C PRO A 24 -8.44 -15.63 -6.81
N ASN A 25 -7.44 -14.77 -7.01
CA ASN A 25 -6.79 -13.96 -5.98
C ASN A 25 -6.65 -12.49 -6.39
N LEU A 26 -7.51 -11.95 -7.29
CA LEU A 26 -7.57 -10.50 -7.49
C LEU A 26 -8.08 -9.84 -6.21
N GLY A 27 -7.13 -9.42 -5.38
CA GLY A 27 -7.39 -8.78 -4.11
C GLY A 27 -8.02 -9.73 -3.10
N HIS A 28 -7.20 -10.39 -2.28
CA HIS A 28 -7.66 -10.61 -0.90
C HIS A 28 -7.95 -9.22 -0.33
N GLY A 29 -9.24 -8.90 -0.17
CA GLY A 29 -9.69 -7.57 0.24
C GLY A 29 -8.93 -7.12 1.48
N GLY A 30 -8.35 -5.92 1.42
CA GLY A 30 -7.58 -5.36 2.54
C GLY A 30 -6.08 -5.62 2.52
N SER A 31 -5.49 -6.08 1.41
CA SER A 31 -4.02 -6.07 1.27
C SER A 31 -3.44 -4.65 1.39
N THR A 32 -2.20 -4.53 1.88
CA THR A 32 -1.52 -3.23 2.00
C THR A 32 -1.36 -2.51 0.66
N ALA A 33 -1.15 -3.26 -0.42
CA ALA A 33 -1.07 -2.72 -1.78
C ALA A 33 -2.40 -2.10 -2.23
N MET A 34 -3.52 -2.77 -1.93
CA MET A 34 -4.86 -2.27 -2.26
C MET A 34 -5.22 -1.03 -1.42
N ALA A 35 -4.91 -1.06 -0.11
CA ALA A 35 -5.10 0.09 0.76
C ALA A 35 -4.26 1.31 0.32
N LEU A 36 -3.05 1.09 -0.22
CA LEU A 36 -2.20 2.16 -0.76
C LEU A 36 -2.80 2.79 -2.03
N GLN A 37 -3.40 1.97 -2.91
CA GLN A 37 -4.07 2.46 -4.11
C GLN A 37 -5.28 3.32 -3.74
N ASP A 38 -6.09 2.85 -2.80
CA ASP A 38 -7.28 3.57 -2.35
C ASP A 38 -6.92 4.88 -1.63
N SER A 39 -5.88 4.88 -0.77
CA SER A 39 -5.41 6.10 -0.11
C SER A 39 -4.84 7.12 -1.09
N THR A 40 -4.14 6.65 -2.14
CA THR A 40 -3.63 7.51 -3.21
C THR A 40 -4.78 8.15 -3.99
N ARG A 41 -5.81 7.38 -4.34
CA ARG A 41 -7.02 7.92 -5.00
C ARG A 41 -7.71 8.96 -4.12
N ALA A 42 -7.92 8.66 -2.84
CA ALA A 42 -8.59 9.56 -1.90
C ALA A 42 -7.85 10.89 -1.67
N SER A 43 -6.53 10.93 -1.89
CA SER A 43 -5.72 12.13 -1.66
C SER A 43 -6.08 13.32 -2.56
N ALA A 44 -6.74 13.09 -3.70
CA ALA A 44 -7.19 14.14 -4.59
C ALA A 44 -8.32 14.98 -3.98
N ASP A 45 -9.28 14.32 -3.33
CA ASP A 45 -10.48 14.97 -2.76
C ASP A 45 -10.35 15.21 -1.25
N SER A 46 -9.52 14.43 -0.55
CA SER A 46 -9.33 14.48 0.89
C SER A 46 -7.87 14.22 1.25
N PRO A 47 -6.98 15.20 0.96
CA PRO A 47 -5.57 15.06 1.29
C PRO A 47 -5.37 14.96 2.81
N ALA A 48 -4.47 14.08 3.24
CA ALA A 48 -4.12 13.94 4.65
C ALA A 48 -3.42 15.21 5.15
N VAL A 49 -4.10 15.99 5.99
CA VAL A 49 -3.51 17.15 6.65
C VAL A 49 -2.72 16.67 7.86
N VAL A 50 -1.40 16.84 7.80
CA VAL A 50 -0.49 16.46 8.89
C VAL A 50 -0.61 17.51 10.00
N THR A 51 -1.31 17.17 11.10
CA THR A 51 -1.58 18.08 12.24
C THR A 51 -0.44 18.17 13.25
N GLY A 52 0.67 17.48 13.02
CA GLY A 52 1.82 17.50 13.92
C GLY A 52 3.04 16.87 13.28
N ARG A 53 4.21 17.16 13.85
CA ARG A 53 5.44 16.46 13.44
C ARG A 53 5.21 14.95 13.61
N PRO A 54 5.63 14.11 12.64
CA PRO A 54 5.51 12.66 12.78
C PRO A 54 6.05 12.24 14.15
N ALA A 55 5.25 11.44 14.86
CA ALA A 55 5.57 11.02 16.23
C ALA A 55 7.01 10.49 16.26
N SER A 56 7.74 10.86 17.31
CA SER A 56 9.09 10.37 17.58
C SER A 56 9.06 8.88 17.96
N GLY A 57 8.62 8.03 17.03
CA GLY A 57 8.79 6.59 17.10
C GLY A 57 10.25 6.19 16.83
N PRO A 58 10.58 4.90 16.82
CA PRO A 58 11.97 4.41 16.67
C PRO A 58 12.71 4.88 15.40
N SER A 59 11.99 5.45 14.42
CA SER A 59 12.54 6.11 13.23
C SER A 59 13.03 7.55 13.47
N ALA A 60 12.53 8.25 14.49
CA ALA A 60 13.09 9.51 14.93
C ALA A 60 14.40 9.25 15.69
N ARG A 61 15.45 8.91 14.93
CA ARG A 61 16.81 8.85 15.44
C ARG A 61 17.10 10.21 16.06
N ARG A 62 17.22 10.25 17.39
CA ARG A 62 17.78 11.41 18.08
C ARG A 62 19.09 11.76 17.37
N GLN A 63 19.19 13.00 16.90
CA GLN A 63 20.44 13.53 16.35
C GLN A 63 21.53 13.27 17.40
N LYS A 64 22.60 12.60 16.99
CA LYS A 64 23.72 12.31 17.89
C LYS A 64 24.39 13.64 18.21
N ILE A 65 24.22 14.12 19.44
CA ILE A 65 24.96 15.27 19.93
C ILE A 65 26.40 14.83 20.14
N THR A 66 27.32 15.57 19.53
CA THR A 66 28.76 15.29 19.61
C THR A 66 29.40 16.21 20.64
N THR A 67 30.09 15.62 21.60
CA THR A 67 30.74 16.31 22.73
C THR A 67 32.20 16.68 22.43
N ASN A 68 32.60 16.72 21.15
CA ASN A 68 33.96 17.06 20.76
C ASN A 68 34.28 18.53 21.12
N PRO A 69 35.30 18.80 21.97
CA PRO A 69 35.66 20.15 22.39
C PRO A 69 36.11 21.05 21.22
N LEU A 70 36.57 20.48 20.11
CA LEU A 70 36.99 21.25 18.93
C LEU A 70 35.86 22.03 18.27
N HIS A 71 34.59 21.65 18.49
CA HIS A 71 33.44 22.40 17.97
C HIS A 71 33.32 23.82 18.53
N GLN A 72 33.95 24.11 19.67
CA GLN A 72 34.00 25.46 20.24
C GLN A 72 34.80 26.44 19.37
N LYS A 73 35.67 25.94 18.50
CA LYS A 73 36.53 26.74 17.60
C LYS A 73 35.86 27.04 16.26
N LEU A 74 34.69 26.48 15.97
CA LEU A 74 33.98 26.76 14.72
C LEU A 74 33.38 28.18 14.76
N PRO A 75 33.39 28.92 13.63
CA PRO A 75 32.69 30.19 13.52
C PRO A 75 31.21 29.99 13.85
N ARG A 76 30.66 30.84 14.72
CA ARG A 76 29.26 30.77 15.09
C ARG A 76 28.42 31.50 14.04
N PRO A 77 27.29 30.91 13.58
CA PRO A 77 26.33 31.60 12.74
C PRO A 77 25.61 32.71 13.50
#